data_AF-A0A8J8D9U5-F1
#
_entry.id   AF-A0A8J8D9U5-F1
#
_cell.length_a   1.000
_cell.length_b   1.000
_cell.length_c   1.000
_cell.angle_alpha   90.00
_cell.angle_beta   90.00
_cell.angle_gamma   90.00
#
_symmetry.space_group_name_H-M   'P 1'
#
loop_
_entity.id
_entity.type
_entity.pdbx_description
1 polymer ?
#
loop_
_entity_poly.entity_id
_entity_poly.type
_entity_poly.pdbx_seq_one_letter_code
_entity_poly.pdbx_strand_id
1 'polypeptide(L)' 'MILIDTHAHLYSEEFNNDIQQTIFRAKENGVKKIFLPAIDTT' A
#
# COMPACT_ATOMS: atom_id res chain seq x y z
N MET A 1 -18.72 -2.40 -3.56
CA MET A 1 -17.65 -3.02 -4.37
C MET A 1 -16.42 -3.17 -3.49
N ILE A 2 -15.71 -4.30 -3.56
CA ILE A 2 -14.48 -4.52 -2.78
C ILE A 2 -13.30 -4.22 -3.70
N LEU A 3 -12.49 -3.20 -3.38
CA LEU A 3 -11.27 -2.89 -4.11
C LEU A 3 -10.08 -3.55 -3.41
N ILE A 4 -9.25 -4.21 -4.21
CA ILE A 4 -8.03 -4.87 -3.77
C ILE A 4 -6.91 -4.34 -4.64
N ASP A 5 -5.91 -3.72 -4.02
CA ASP A 5 -4.67 -3.38 -4.68
C ASP A 5 -3.78 -4.63 -4.66
N THR A 6 -3.51 -5.18 -5.83
CA THR A 6 -2.76 -6.43 -5.98
C THR A 6 -1.26 -6.23 -5.92
N HIS A 7 -0.74 -5.00 -6.01
CA HIS A 7 0.70 -4.75 -6.04
C HIS A 7 1.05 -3.29 -5.72
N ALA A 8 1.70 -3.04 -4.58
CA ALA A 8 2.23 -1.72 -4.25
C ALA A 8 3.58 -1.80 -3.51
N HIS A 9 4.53 -0.94 -3.88
CA HIS A 9 5.85 -0.83 -3.23
C HIS A 9 5.81 0.13 -2.02
N LEU A 10 4.84 -0.03 -1.11
CA LEU A 10 4.69 0.87 0.07
C LEU A 10 5.84 0.77 1.10
N TYR A 11 6.77 -0.17 0.90
CA TYR A 11 8.01 -0.29 1.66
C TYR A 11 9.16 0.56 1.10
N SER A 12 8.96 1.24 -0.04
CA SER A 12 9.93 2.19 -0.60
C SER A 12 10.18 3.33 0.39
N GLU A 13 11.41 3.84 0.43
CA GLU A 13 11.78 4.96 1.30
C GLU A 13 10.95 6.23 1.03
N GLU A 14 10.40 6.36 -0.17
CA GLU A 14 9.49 7.43 -0.57
C GLU A 14 8.26 7.55 0.34
N PHE A 15 7.81 6.44 0.93
CA PHE A 15 6.65 6.40 1.83
C PHE A 15 7.00 6.54 3.31
N ASN A 16 8.28 6.64 3.69
CA ASN A 16 8.71 6.66 5.09
C ASN A 16 8.03 7.77 5.91
N ASN A 17 7.73 8.91 5.28
CA ASN A 17 7.17 10.06 5.94
C ASN A 17 5.63 10.13 5.87
N ASP A 18 4.97 9.37 5.00
CA ASP A 18 3.54 9.52 4.71
C ASP A 18 2.77 8.20 4.59
N ILE A 19 3.39 7.05 4.87
CA ILE A 19 2.77 5.71 4.75
C ILE A 19 1.42 5.60 5.46
N GLN A 20 1.29 6.21 6.65
CA GLN A 20 0.05 6.23 7.42
C GLN A 20 -1.05 7.00 6.69
N GLN A 21 -0.70 8.14 6.11
CA GLN A 21 -1.64 8.98 5.36
C GLN A 21 -2.05 8.31 4.04
N THR A 22 -1.11 7.63 3.38
CA THR A 22 -1.35 6.86 2.16
C THR A 22 -2.31 5.68 2.42
N ILE A 23 -2.09 4.90 3.48
CA ILE A 23 -3.00 3.83 3.90
C ILE A 23 -4.39 4.38 4.26
N PHE A 24 -4.45 5.52 4.96
CA PHE A 24 -5.71 6.16 5.30
C PHE A 24 -6.51 6.57 4.05
N ARG A 25 -5.86 7.24 3.10
CA ARG A 25 -6.49 7.62 1.81
C ARG A 25 -6.97 6.41 1.03
N ALA A 26 -6.20 5.31 1.00
CA ALA A 26 -6.60 4.08 0.33
C ALA A 26 -7.89 3.51 0.94
N LYS A 27 -8.00 3.51 2.27
CA LYS A 27 -9.22 3.06 2.97
C LYS A 27 -10.43 3.94 2.65
N GLU A 28 -10.26 5.26 2.66
CA GLU A 28 -11.34 6.22 2.33
C GLU A 28 -11.87 6.03 0.88
N ASN A 29 -10.99 5.63 -0.04
CA ASN A 29 -11.35 5.31 -1.42
C ASN A 29 -11.88 3.88 -1.61
N GLY A 30 -12.09 3.13 -0.52
CA GLY A 30 -12.70 1.79 -0.56
C GLY A 30 -11.73 0.63 -0.82
N VAL A 31 -10.42 0.87 -0.80
CA VAL A 31 -9.41 -0.19 -0.86
C VAL A 31 -9.42 -0.96 0.46
N LYS A 32 -9.68 -2.26 0.39
CA LYS A 32 -9.80 -3.14 1.56
C LYS A 32 -8.53 -3.92 1.86
N LYS A 33 -7.73 -4.21 0.83
CA LYS A 33 -6.47 -4.95 0.94
C LYS A 33 -5.47 -4.40 -0.05
N ILE A 34 -4.20 -4.38 0.37
CA ILE A 34 -3.05 -4.02 -0.45
C ILE A 34 -2.04 -5.16 -0.29
N PHE A 35 -1.63 -5.76 -1.40
CA PHE A 35 -0.56 -6.73 -1.41
C PHE A 35 0.77 -6.05 -1.68
N LEU A 36 1.73 -6.29 -0.80
CA LEU A 36 3.11 -5.85 -0.99
C LEU A 36 3.86 -6.98 -1.71
N PRO A 37 4.58 -6.70 -2.80
CA PRO A 37 5.39 -7.72 -3.45
C PRO A 37 6.42 -8.25 -2.45
N ALA A 38 6.70 -9.56 -2.55
CA ALA A 38 7.74 -10.19 -1.78
C ALA A 38 9.08 -9.52 -2.11
N ILE A 39 9.60 -8.74 -1.16
CA ILE A 39 10.96 -8.24 -1.18
C ILE A 39 11.89 -9.38 -0.86
N ASP A 40 12.19 -10.18 -1.89
CA ASP A 40 13.44 -10.93 -1.90
C ASP A 40 14.52 -9.95 -2.39
N THR A 41 15.13 -9.23 -1.47
CA THR A 41 16.38 -8.51 -1.72
C THR A 41 17.49 -9.55 -1.81
N THR A 42 17.70 -10.07 -3.03
CA THR A 42 18.94 -10.79 -3.37
C THR A 42 20.08 -9.80 -3.60
#